data_AF-A0A381ZTT0-F1
#
_entry.id   AF-A0A381ZTT0-F1
#
_cell.length_a   1.000
_cell.length_b   1.000
_cell.length_c   1.000
_cell.angle_alpha   90.00
_cell.angle_beta   90.00
_cell.angle_gamma   90.00
#
_symmetry.space_group_name_H-M   'P 1'
#
loop_
_entity.id
_entity.type
_entity.pdbx_description
1 polymer ?
#
loop_
_entity_poly.entity_id
_entity_poly.type
_entity_poly.pdbx_seq_one_letter_code
_entity_poly.pdbx_strand_id
1 'polypeptide(L)'
;HDPEKLKVGVHSLGYVAETREQAIKEFFPGYAESFTRIGKERGWPPVTMSHFKAQIGPTGALVVGNVEEVAEKVLRHSEALGGLSRFSFQLDVAGLTHDQLMNAIDLIGKKVSPLVNK
;
A
#
# COMPACT_ATOMS: atom_id res chain seq x y z
N HIS A 1 16.52 1.17 -26.74
CA HIS A 1 16.96 1.88 -25.52
C HIS A 1 17.91 0.97 -24.76
N ASP A 2 18.92 1.55 -24.10
CA ASP A 2 19.86 0.82 -23.24
C ASP A 2 19.12 0.29 -22.00
N PRO A 3 19.09 -1.03 -21.74
CA PRO A 3 18.42 -1.61 -20.59
C PRO A 3 18.81 -0.98 -19.25
N GLU A 4 20.08 -0.56 -19.11
CA GLU A 4 20.60 0.05 -17.88
C GLU A 4 20.02 1.46 -17.61
N LYS A 5 19.39 2.08 -18.62
CA LYS A 5 18.81 3.43 -18.53
C LYS A 5 17.30 3.41 -18.30
N LEU A 6 16.68 2.23 -18.28
CA LEU A 6 15.25 2.09 -18.07
C LEU A 6 14.92 2.31 -16.59
N LYS A 7 13.92 3.14 -16.31
CA LYS A 7 13.42 3.41 -14.96
C LYS A 7 12.16 2.61 -14.70
N VAL A 8 12.17 1.79 -13.67
CA VAL A 8 11.00 1.00 -13.25
C VAL A 8 10.33 1.69 -12.08
N GLY A 9 9.01 1.88 -12.18
CA GLY A 9 8.18 2.44 -11.13
C GLY A 9 7.04 1.50 -10.76
N VAL A 10 6.70 1.45 -9.48
CA VAL A 10 5.52 0.73 -8.98
C VAL A 10 4.51 1.71 -8.40
N HIS A 11 3.25 1.49 -8.73
CA HIS A 11 2.12 2.16 -8.12
C HIS A 11 1.28 1.13 -7.37
N SER A 12 0.95 1.42 -6.13
CA SER A 12 0.15 0.55 -5.28
C SER A 12 -0.83 1.37 -4.47
N LEU A 13 -2.01 0.80 -4.21
CA LEU A 13 -2.78 1.19 -3.05
C LEU A 13 -1.96 0.86 -1.79
N GLY A 14 -1.94 1.78 -0.84
CA GLY A 14 -1.22 1.52 0.41
C GLY A 14 -1.47 2.57 1.47
N TYR A 15 -1.13 2.24 2.71
CA TYR A 15 -1.40 3.05 3.88
C TYR A 15 -0.49 2.63 5.02
N VAL A 16 0.05 3.60 5.76
CA VAL A 16 0.97 3.35 6.88
C VAL A 16 0.33 3.91 8.15
N ALA A 17 0.26 3.10 9.19
CA ALA A 17 -0.11 3.53 10.52
C ALA A 17 0.97 3.10 11.54
N GLU A 18 0.82 3.49 12.81
CA GLU A 18 1.77 3.11 13.86
C GLU A 18 1.74 1.59 14.14
N THR A 19 0.58 0.96 13.98
CA THR A 19 0.43 -0.50 14.09
C THR A 19 -0.33 -1.10 12.91
N ARG A 20 -0.12 -2.39 12.68
CA ARG A 20 -0.86 -3.15 11.67
C ARG A 20 -2.36 -3.13 11.93
N GLU A 21 -2.76 -3.30 13.18
CA GLU A 21 -4.15 -3.31 13.61
C GLU A 21 -4.82 -1.97 13.31
N GLN A 22 -4.11 -0.86 13.56
CA GLN A 22 -4.58 0.47 13.22
C GLN A 22 -4.72 0.64 11.70
N ALA A 23 -3.71 0.26 10.92
CA ALA A 23 -3.76 0.34 9.46
C ALA A 23 -4.96 -0.44 8.88
N ILE A 24 -5.22 -1.65 9.40
CA ILE A 24 -6.38 -2.46 9.01
C ILE A 24 -7.69 -1.77 9.40
N LYS A 25 -7.81 -1.30 10.65
CA LYS A 25 -9.02 -0.66 11.17
C LYS A 25 -9.41 0.58 10.36
N GLU A 26 -8.42 1.37 9.96
CA GLU A 26 -8.63 2.66 9.27
C GLU A 26 -8.86 2.46 7.78
N PHE A 27 -8.09 1.59 7.12
CA PHE A 27 -8.12 1.44 5.66
C PHE A 27 -9.24 0.51 5.17
N PHE A 28 -9.54 -0.57 5.91
CA PHE A 28 -10.46 -1.61 5.44
C PHE A 28 -11.88 -1.13 5.15
N PRO A 29 -12.54 -0.31 5.99
CA PRO A 29 -13.93 0.08 5.75
C PRO A 29 -14.11 0.79 4.41
N GLY A 30 -13.27 1.79 4.13
CA GLY A 30 -13.26 2.54 2.88
C GLY A 30 -12.93 1.70 1.66
N TYR A 31 -11.89 0.87 1.79
CA TYR A 31 -11.49 -0.07 0.75
C TYR A 31 -12.64 -1.05 0.42
N ALA A 32 -13.25 -1.65 1.44
CA ALA A 32 -14.31 -2.64 1.27
C ALA A 32 -15.54 -2.02 0.60
N GLU A 33 -15.96 -0.82 1.01
CA GLU A 33 -17.06 -0.10 0.38
C GLU A 33 -16.75 0.21 -1.08
N SER A 34 -15.62 0.87 -1.36
CA SER A 34 -15.23 1.33 -2.68
C SER A 34 -15.06 0.18 -3.66
N PHE A 35 -14.29 -0.85 -3.28
CA PHE A 35 -13.99 -1.98 -4.17
C PHE A 35 -15.18 -2.94 -4.32
N THR A 36 -16.07 -3.04 -3.33
CA THR A 36 -17.34 -3.78 -3.51
C THR A 36 -18.24 -3.06 -4.48
N ARG A 37 -18.37 -1.73 -4.38
CA ARG A 37 -19.17 -0.93 -5.31
C ARG A 37 -18.65 -1.04 -6.74
N ILE A 38 -17.35 -0.84 -6.94
CA ILE A 38 -16.70 -1.01 -8.26
C ILE A 38 -16.85 -2.46 -8.76
N GLY A 39 -16.77 -3.45 -7.87
CA GLY A 39 -16.92 -4.87 -8.22
C GLY A 39 -18.27 -5.24 -8.77
N LYS A 40 -19.35 -4.62 -8.28
CA LYS A 40 -20.70 -4.80 -8.85
C LYS A 40 -20.76 -4.41 -10.34
N GLU A 41 -19.97 -3.42 -10.75
CA GLU A 41 -19.91 -2.95 -12.13
C GLU A 41 -18.93 -3.76 -12.99
N ARG A 42 -17.86 -4.28 -12.38
CA ARG A 42 -16.73 -4.90 -13.09
C ARG A 42 -16.63 -6.42 -12.96
N GLY A 43 -17.56 -7.06 -12.24
CA GLY A 43 -17.76 -8.51 -12.25
C GLY A 43 -16.99 -9.30 -11.21
N TRP A 44 -16.48 -8.68 -10.13
CA TRP A 44 -15.84 -9.40 -9.02
C TRP A 44 -16.70 -9.38 -7.74
N PRO A 45 -16.56 -10.40 -6.87
CA PRO A 45 -17.36 -10.49 -5.65
C PRO A 45 -17.06 -9.35 -4.66
N PRO A 46 -17.98 -9.09 -3.70
CA PRO A 46 -17.74 -8.15 -2.61
C PRO A 46 -16.44 -8.44 -1.86
N VAL A 47 -15.78 -7.37 -1.41
CA VAL A 47 -14.56 -7.50 -0.60
C VAL A 47 -14.90 -8.09 0.76
N THR A 48 -14.15 -9.13 1.14
CA THR A 48 -14.19 -9.72 2.49
C THR A 48 -12.94 -9.38 3.27
N MET A 49 -13.02 -9.43 4.60
CA MET A 49 -11.86 -9.23 5.47
C MET A 49 -10.76 -10.29 5.21
N SER A 50 -11.13 -11.54 4.93
CA SER A 50 -10.15 -12.59 4.62
C SER A 50 -9.41 -12.30 3.31
N HIS A 51 -10.12 -11.87 2.26
CA HIS A 51 -9.51 -11.46 1.01
C HIS A 51 -8.59 -10.25 1.19
N PHE A 52 -9.04 -9.22 1.93
CA PHE A 52 -8.22 -8.07 2.26
C PHE A 52 -6.95 -8.46 3.02
N LYS A 53 -7.06 -9.32 4.05
CA LYS A 53 -5.90 -9.84 4.80
C LYS A 53 -4.90 -10.57 3.92
N ALA A 54 -5.37 -11.32 2.91
CA ALA A 54 -4.49 -11.94 1.93
C ALA A 54 -3.77 -10.89 1.06
N GLN A 55 -4.48 -9.83 0.65
CA GLN A 55 -3.91 -8.74 -0.15
C GLN A 55 -2.86 -7.89 0.58
N ILE A 56 -3.01 -7.69 1.89
CA ILE A 56 -2.02 -6.97 2.71
C ILE A 56 -0.92 -7.90 3.25
N GLY A 57 -1.00 -9.21 3.00
CA GLY A 57 0.04 -10.17 3.37
C GLY A 57 1.34 -9.96 2.57
N PRO A 58 2.41 -10.72 2.89
CA PRO A 58 3.73 -10.52 2.28
C PRO A 58 3.74 -10.57 0.74
N THR A 59 2.88 -11.38 0.13
CA THR A 59 2.83 -11.59 -1.33
C THR A 59 1.62 -10.93 -2.02
N GLY A 60 0.71 -10.32 -1.26
CA GLY A 60 -0.47 -9.66 -1.83
C GLY A 60 -0.15 -8.28 -2.44
N ALA A 61 -1.11 -7.68 -3.15
CA ALA A 61 -0.86 -6.45 -3.90
C ALA A 61 -0.89 -5.16 -3.07
N LEU A 62 -1.61 -5.13 -1.94
CA LEU A 62 -1.81 -3.91 -1.15
C LEU A 62 -0.64 -3.67 -0.20
N VAL A 63 -0.08 -2.46 -0.18
CA VAL A 63 1.01 -2.09 0.74
C VAL A 63 0.44 -1.34 1.94
N VAL A 64 -0.23 -2.09 2.82
CA VAL A 64 -0.91 -1.56 4.02
C VAL A 64 -0.38 -2.27 5.26
N GLY A 65 0.08 -1.51 6.25
CA GLY A 65 0.64 -2.09 7.48
C GLY A 65 1.28 -1.04 8.39
N ASN A 66 2.11 -1.51 9.32
CA ASN A 66 3.00 -0.63 10.07
C ASN A 66 4.22 -0.21 9.21
N VAL A 67 5.10 0.59 9.80
CA VAL A 67 6.30 1.12 9.13
C VAL A 67 7.19 0.02 8.59
N GLU A 68 7.50 -0.98 9.42
CA GLU A 68 8.43 -2.06 9.09
C GLU A 68 7.86 -2.97 7.99
N GLU A 69 6.60 -3.40 8.13
CA GLU A 69 5.92 -4.24 7.15
C GLU A 69 5.87 -3.55 5.77
N VAL A 70 5.61 -2.24 5.75
CA VAL A 70 5.55 -1.47 4.50
C VAL A 70 6.94 -1.31 3.89
N ALA A 71 7.96 -0.97 4.69
CA ALA A 71 9.33 -0.85 4.20
C ALA A 71 9.85 -2.18 3.62
N GLU A 72 9.67 -3.29 4.35
CA GLU A 72 10.03 -4.64 3.89
C GLU A 72 9.31 -5.01 2.60
N LYS A 73 8.03 -4.65 2.48
CA LYS A 73 7.23 -4.93 1.29
C LYS A 73 7.70 -4.15 0.06
N VAL A 74 8.04 -2.87 0.24
CA VAL A 74 8.62 -2.04 -0.83
C VAL A 74 9.99 -2.57 -1.25
N LEU A 75 10.86 -2.92 -0.31
CA LEU A 75 12.20 -3.46 -0.60
C LEU A 75 12.11 -4.78 -1.38
N ARG A 76 11.22 -5.70 -0.98
CA ARG A 76 11.01 -6.95 -1.70
C ARG A 76 10.49 -6.74 -3.13
N HIS A 77 9.59 -5.76 -3.34
CA HIS A 77 9.15 -5.40 -4.69
C HIS A 77 10.30 -4.80 -5.51
N SER A 78 11.18 -4.02 -4.87
CA SER A 78 12.39 -3.52 -5.49
C SER A 78 13.31 -4.64 -5.94
N GLU A 79 13.64 -5.56 -5.03
CA GLU A 79 14.50 -6.71 -5.29
C GLU A 79 13.94 -7.60 -6.41
N ALA A 80 12.65 -7.94 -6.34
CA ALA A 80 12.00 -8.79 -7.34
C ALA A 80 11.98 -8.20 -8.77
N LEU A 81 12.13 -6.87 -8.89
CA LEU A 81 12.14 -6.16 -10.17
C LEU A 81 13.55 -5.67 -10.57
N GLY A 82 14.60 -6.09 -9.87
CA GLY A 82 15.98 -5.68 -10.16
C GLY A 82 16.29 -4.23 -9.79
N GLY A 83 15.49 -3.62 -8.91
CA GLY A 83 15.63 -2.25 -8.44
C GLY A 83 14.51 -1.34 -8.96
N LEU A 84 13.87 -0.60 -8.04
CA LEU A 84 12.87 0.41 -8.37
C LEU A 84 13.46 1.82 -8.37
N SER A 85 13.14 2.61 -9.39
CA SER A 85 13.42 4.03 -9.45
C SER A 85 12.36 4.88 -8.72
N ARG A 86 11.16 4.31 -8.52
CA ARG A 86 10.04 4.99 -7.85
C ARG A 86 9.05 3.98 -7.28
N PHE A 87 8.62 4.24 -6.05
CA PHE A 87 7.42 3.63 -5.48
C PHE A 87 6.40 4.74 -5.20
N SER A 88 5.13 4.54 -5.55
CA SER A 88 4.06 5.51 -5.32
C SER A 88 2.86 4.85 -4.65
N PHE A 89 2.29 5.57 -3.70
CA PHE A 89 1.12 5.15 -2.93
C PHE A 89 -0.12 5.89 -3.42
N GLN A 90 -1.20 5.16 -3.70
CA GLN A 90 -2.55 5.70 -3.63
C GLN A 90 -3.06 5.50 -2.20
N LEU A 91 -3.00 6.57 -1.41
CA LEU A 91 -3.31 6.55 0.03
C LEU A 91 -4.82 6.55 0.32
N ASP A 92 -5.57 7.36 -0.41
CA ASP A 92 -6.99 7.57 -0.14
C ASP A 92 -7.84 6.46 -0.78
N VAL A 93 -8.56 5.73 0.08
CA VAL A 93 -9.56 4.73 -0.27
C VAL A 93 -10.92 5.04 0.34
N ALA A 94 -11.36 6.30 0.29
CA ALA A 94 -12.64 6.78 0.82
C ALA A 94 -12.80 6.58 2.34
N GLY A 95 -13.17 7.64 3.06
CA GLY A 95 -13.48 7.54 4.49
C GLY A 95 -12.27 7.56 5.44
N LEU A 96 -11.04 7.72 4.92
CA LEU A 96 -9.92 8.20 5.72
C LEU A 96 -10.10 9.70 6.01
N THR A 97 -9.83 10.12 7.24
CA THR A 97 -9.84 11.54 7.60
C THR A 97 -8.58 12.24 7.09
N HIS A 98 -8.62 13.57 7.00
CA HIS A 98 -7.44 14.36 6.65
C HIS A 98 -6.28 14.09 7.62
N ASP A 99 -6.55 14.05 8.92
CA ASP A 99 -5.51 13.80 9.94
C ASP A 99 -4.87 12.42 9.80
N GLN A 100 -5.67 11.40 9.45
CA GLN A 100 -5.16 10.06 9.16
C GLN A 100 -4.24 10.05 7.94
N LEU A 101 -4.63 10.74 6.86
CA LEU A 101 -3.80 10.88 5.67
C LEU A 101 -2.51 11.63 5.97
N MET A 102 -2.57 12.74 6.72
CA MET A 102 -1.39 13.52 7.10
C MET A 102 -0.44 12.71 7.98
N ASN A 103 -0.98 11.94 8.94
CA ASN A 103 -0.18 11.04 9.77
C ASN A 103 0.50 9.95 8.93
N ALA A 104 -0.22 9.32 7.98
CA ALA A 104 0.36 8.33 7.09
C ALA A 104 1.48 8.92 6.20
N ILE A 105 1.28 10.13 5.66
CA ILE A 105 2.32 10.86 4.90
C ILE A 105 3.56 11.11 5.77
N ASP A 106 3.37 11.52 7.03
CA ASP A 106 4.45 11.75 7.98
C ASP A 106 5.22 10.46 8.28
N LEU A 107 4.53 9.34 8.50
CA LEU A 107 5.17 8.04 8.71
C LEU A 107 5.94 7.58 7.47
N ILE A 108 5.38 7.78 6.27
CA ILE A 108 6.05 7.45 5.01
C ILE A 108 7.34 8.27 4.87
N GLY A 109 7.26 9.59 5.05
CA GLY A 109 8.40 10.49 4.88
C GLY A 109 9.48 10.31 5.93
N LYS A 110 9.10 10.19 7.21
CA LYS A 110 10.04 10.21 8.35
C LYS A 110 10.52 8.83 8.78
N LYS A 111 9.73 7.77 8.59
CA LYS A 111 10.06 6.43 9.09
C LYS A 111 10.26 5.41 7.98
N VAL A 112 9.37 5.31 6.99
CA VAL A 112 9.49 4.33 5.89
C VAL A 112 10.61 4.70 4.92
N SER A 113 10.65 5.95 4.45
CA SER A 113 11.63 6.39 3.44
C SER A 113 13.08 6.15 3.85
N PRO A 114 13.52 6.44 5.10
CA PRO A 114 14.88 6.10 5.55
C PRO A 114 15.18 4.60 5.61
N LEU A 115 14.18 3.73 5.81
CA LEU A 115 14.37 2.28 5.84
C LEU A 115 14.55 1.71 4.42
N VAL A 116 13.87 2.29 3.43
CA VAL A 116 13.93 1.86 2.04
C VAL A 116 15.17 2.39 1.31
N ASN A 117 15.64 3.59 1.66
CA ASN A 117 16.78 4.26 1.00
C ASN A 117 18.10 4.14 1.77
N LYS A 118 18.30 3.03 2.50
CA LYS A 118 19.59 2.73 3.12
C LYS A 118 20.69 2.47 2.10
#